data_AF-A0A0S8D269-F1
#
_entry.id   AF-A0A0S8D269-F1
#
_cell.length_a   1.000
_cell.length_b   1.000
_cell.length_c   1.000
_cell.angle_alpha   90.00
_cell.angle_beta   90.00
_cell.angle_gamma   90.00
#
_symmetry.space_group_name_H-M   'P 1'
#
loop_
_entity.id
_entity.type
_entity.pdbx_description
1 polymer ?
#
loop_
_entity_poly.entity_id
_entity_poly.type
_entity_poly.pdbx_seq_one_letter_code
_entity_poly.pdbx_strand_id
1 'polypeptide(L)' 'MESEELVGLMKQIEEKGIGWDKVEEQTKVSYDLLKLYVNSGPVPVTIIKGLKKLLEDPPK' A
#
# COMPACT_ATOMS: atom_id res chain seq x y z
N MET A 1 -3.69 12.28 5.14
CA MET A 1 -3.79 12.14 3.66
C MET A 1 -5.06 11.38 3.37
N GLU A 2 -5.68 11.65 2.23
CA GLU A 2 -6.95 11.02 1.85
C GLU A 2 -6.75 9.57 1.42
N SER A 3 -7.75 8.75 1.73
CA SER A 3 -7.81 7.31 1.45
C SER A 3 -7.70 6.99 -0.05
N GLU A 4 -8.02 7.95 -0.91
CA GLU A 4 -7.95 7.82 -2.37
C GLU A 4 -6.53 7.56 -2.87
N GLU A 5 -5.51 8.19 -2.27
CA GLU A 5 -4.11 7.97 -2.66
C GLU A 5 -3.69 6.52 -2.37
N LEU A 6 -4.17 5.96 -1.26
CA LEU A 6 -3.93 4.56 -0.91
C LEU A 6 -4.57 3.61 -1.93
N VAL A 7 -5.82 3.86 -2.31
CA VAL A 7 -6.54 3.04 -3.30
C VAL A 7 -5.83 3.08 -4.66
N GLY A 8 -5.29 4.22 -5.06
CA GLY A 8 -4.49 4.33 -6.28
C GLY A 8 -3.22 3.48 -6.22
N LEU A 9 -2.48 3.54 -5.12
CA LEU A 9 -1.25 2.75 -4.93
C LEU A 9 -1.56 1.25 -4.87
N MET A 10 -2.65 0.86 -4.22
CA MET A 10 -3.12 -0.53 -4.17
C MET A 10 -3.37 -1.09 -5.56
N LYS A 11 -4.08 -0.34 -6.42
CA LYS A 11 -4.32 -0.76 -7.80
C LYS A 11 -3.03 -0.91 -8.59
N GLN A 12 -2.08 0.02 -8.44
CA GLN A 12 -0.78 -0.09 -9.12
C GLN A 12 0.02 -1.32 -8.66
N ILE A 13 -0.07 -1.68 -7.39
CA ILE A 13 0.57 -2.88 -6.82
C ILE A 13 -0.05 -4.15 -7.43
N GLU A 14 -1.39 -4.21 -7.51
CA GLU A 14 -2.10 -5.30 -8.18
C GLU A 14 -1.78 -5.37 -9.69
N GLU A 15 -1.73 -4.25 -10.39
CA GLU A 15 -1.34 -4.19 -11.81
C GLU A 15 0.10 -4.65 -12.05
N LYS A 16 1.01 -4.37 -11.11
CA LYS A 16 2.39 -4.87 -11.15
C LYS A 16 2.52 -6.33 -10.71
N GLY A 17 1.43 -6.97 -10.25
CA GLY A 17 1.45 -8.34 -9.74
C GLY A 17 2.25 -8.49 -8.44
N ILE A 18 2.41 -7.41 -7.67
CA ILE A 18 3.09 -7.46 -6.38
C ILE A 18 2.12 -8.08 -5.38
N GLY A 19 2.45 -9.28 -4.89
CA GLY A 19 1.66 -9.96 -3.87
C GLY A 19 1.57 -9.14 -2.58
N TRP A 20 0.39 -9.14 -1.96
CA TRP A 20 0.13 -8.44 -0.70
C TRP A 20 1.07 -8.87 0.43
N ASP A 21 1.59 -10.10 0.41
CA ASP A 21 2.66 -10.55 1.33
C ASP A 21 3.92 -9.67 1.27
N LYS A 22 4.38 -9.27 0.08
CA LYS A 22 5.54 -8.38 -0.06
C LYS A 22 5.25 -6.97 0.43
N VAL A 23 4.01 -6.54 0.22
CA VAL A 23 3.52 -5.26 0.74
C VAL A 23 3.52 -5.29 2.26
N GLU A 24 3.02 -6.37 2.86
CA GLU A 24 3.03 -6.59 4.30
C GLU A 24 4.45 -6.61 4.87
N GLU A 25 5.38 -7.31 4.22
CA GLU A 25 6.76 -7.42 4.68
C GLU A 25 7.49 -6.07 4.66
N GLN A 26 7.28 -5.27 3.61
CA GLN A 26 7.91 -3.95 3.44
C GLN A 26 7.28 -2.86 4.30
N THR A 27 5.95 -2.82 4.34
CA THR A 27 5.22 -1.78 5.07
C THR A 27 5.03 -2.13 6.55
N LYS A 28 5.20 -3.41 6.92
CA LYS A 28 4.85 -3.99 8.23
C LYS A 28 3.39 -3.76 8.60
N VAL A 29 2.52 -3.62 7.61
CA VAL A 29 1.10 -3.37 7.79
C VAL A 29 0.29 -4.43 7.10
N SER A 30 -0.59 -5.07 7.87
CA SER A 30 -1.45 -6.12 7.36
C SER A 30 -2.46 -5.64 6.33
N TYR A 31 -2.76 -6.50 5.38
CA TYR A 31 -3.76 -6.23 4.35
C TYR A 31 -5.13 -5.85 4.95
N ASP A 32 -5.51 -6.47 6.07
CA ASP A 32 -6.73 -6.10 6.81
C ASP A 32 -6.69 -4.66 7.34
N LEU A 33 -5.54 -4.21 7.84
CA LEU A 33 -5.38 -2.85 8.35
C LEU A 33 -5.39 -1.84 7.19
N LEU A 34 -4.74 -2.19 6.09
CA LEU A 34 -4.80 -1.47 4.81
C LEU A 34 -6.25 -1.31 4.32
N LYS A 35 -7.05 -2.39 4.34
CA LYS A 35 -8.50 -2.34 4.03
C LYS A 35 -9.27 -1.44 4.99
N LEU A 36 -8.95 -1.50 6.29
CA LEU A 36 -9.56 -0.63 7.29
C LEU A 36 -9.24 0.85 7.01
N TYR A 37 -8.01 1.16 6.62
CA TYR A 37 -7.61 2.50 6.23
C TYR A 37 -8.31 2.99 4.96
N VAL A 38 -8.55 2.11 3.98
CA VAL A 38 -9.37 2.46 2.81
C VAL A 38 -10.80 2.83 3.21
N ASN A 39 -11.38 2.15 4.20
CA ASN A 39 -12.81 2.28 4.53
C ASN A 39 -13.14 3.21 5.70
N SER A 40 -12.21 3.49 6.61
CA SER A 40 -12.57 4.02 7.95
C SER A 40 -11.70 5.14 8.49
N GLY A 41 -10.64 5.60 7.82
CA GLY A 41 -9.92 6.72 8.39
C GLY A 41 -8.65 7.20 7.69
N PRO A 42 -8.00 8.22 8.29
CA PRO A 42 -6.79 8.82 7.74
C PRO A 42 -5.68 7.79 7.65
N VAL A 43 -5.12 7.68 6.45
CA VAL A 43 -4.03 6.74 6.18
C VAL A 43 -2.72 7.32 6.72
N PRO A 44 -1.94 6.56 7.52
CA PRO A 44 -0.60 6.94 7.90
C PRO A 44 0.29 7.17 6.68
N VAL A 45 0.97 8.32 6.65
CA VAL A 45 1.86 8.70 5.53
C VAL A 45 3.03 7.73 5.35
N THR A 46 3.40 7.01 6.41
CA THR A 46 4.42 5.96 6.41
C THR A 46 4.03 4.78 5.53
N ILE A 47 2.76 4.40 5.52
CA ILE A 47 2.25 3.31 4.66
C ILE A 47 2.33 3.75 3.20
N ILE A 48 1.81 4.95 2.89
CA ILE A 48 1.85 5.53 1.56
C ILE A 48 3.29 5.62 1.03
N LYS A 49 4.24 6.07 1.86
CA LYS A 49 5.67 6.10 1.50
C LYS A 49 6.26 4.71 1.27
N GLY A 50 5.87 3.70 2.06
CA GLY A 50 6.32 2.32 1.87
C GLY A 50 5.79 1.71 0.56
N LEU A 51 4.51 1.94 0.25
CA LEU A 51 3.88 1.50 -1.00
C LEU A 51 4.46 2.20 -2.22
N LYS A 52 4.69 3.52 -2.16
CA LYS A 52 5.38 4.28 -3.22
C LYS A 52 6.78 3.74 -3.46
N LYS A 53 7.56 3.48 -2.40
CA LYS A 53 8.88 2.85 -2.54
C LYS A 53 8.83 1.49 -3.24
N LEU A 54 7.84 0.66 -2.90
CA LEU A 54 7.62 -0.63 -3.56
C LEU A 54 7.30 -0.50 -5.06
N LEU A 55 6.63 0.58 -5.45
CA LEU A 55 6.26 0.85 -6.83
C LEU A 55 7.39 1.50 -7.63
N GLU A 56 8.21 2.34 -7.00
CA GLU A 56 9.38 2.99 -7.59
C GLU A 56 10.56 2.03 -7.74
N ASP A 57 10.70 1.05 -6.84
CA ASP A 57 11.75 0.03 -6.87
C ASP A 57 11.11 -1.37 -7.09
N PRO A 58 10.57 -1.66 -8.29
CA PRO A 58 10.11 -3.00 -8.58
C PRO A 58 11.34 -3.93 -8.50
N PRO A 59 11.32 -4.98 -7.66
CA PRO A 59 12.44 -5.90 -7.57
C PRO A 59 12.72 -6.46 -8.97
N LYS A 60 13.91 -6.11 -9.48
CA LYS A 60 14.43 -6.48 -10.80
C LYS A 60 14.68 -7.99 -10.91
#